data_AF-A0A8H5SZE8-F1
#
_entry.id   AF-A0A8H5SZE8-F1
#
_cell.length_a   1.000
_cell.length_b   1.000
_cell.length_c   1.000
_cell.angle_alpha   90.00
_cell.angle_beta   90.00
_cell.angle_gamma   90.00
#
_symmetry.space_group_name_H-M   'P 1'
#
loop_
_entity.id
_entity.type
_entity.pdbx_description
1 polymer ?
#
loop_
_entity_poly.entity_id
_entity_poly.type
_entity_poly.pdbx_seq_one_letter_code
_entity_poly.pdbx_strand_id
1 'polypeptide(L)'
;MASVPQLIGLAKSLPAPLQRFFARYPPAAILPENAPKTRYQEERQNPFRFYKHPVTGKWQDPVYSQRRQAELVQMARGNGVEDLLPETRKATEYRLAHRVEHGLRVKGTGVGQKVKGHIHERHMIAKMETRRKAMLDMPSLIKRWKRLLTYLPEFSSGGHSHDANLRFTMASSNFAPGLSETATHYQVLNLTPTLLDTQHDSTPLIKRAYHRALLRNHPDKVANSNSSSGFFSVDQITNALNVLSSPSSRAAYDATLRVSRPAGSASRDGSFQTGVESMDLDDLAFDEDQECWYRSCRCGNDHSYEFREADLEEVSDEGELIVGCLDCSLWLRVHFAVMDGDEETEPSDNASKEKS
;
A
#
# COMPACT_ATOMS: atom_id res chain seq x y z
N MET A 1 -22.49 35.64 45.54
CA MET A 1 -21.22 34.96 45.88
C MET A 1 -21.55 33.51 46.14
N ALA A 2 -20.99 32.57 45.36
CA ALA A 2 -21.19 31.15 45.64
C ALA A 2 -20.66 30.84 47.05
N SER A 3 -21.35 29.99 47.80
CA SER A 3 -20.90 29.61 49.14
C SER A 3 -19.70 28.66 49.04
N VAL A 4 -18.80 28.69 50.03
CA VAL A 4 -17.63 27.79 50.11
C VAL A 4 -17.99 26.31 49.86
N PRO A 5 -19.06 25.72 50.45
CA PRO A 5 -19.42 24.34 50.15
C PRO A 5 -19.87 24.11 48.70
N GLN A 6 -20.49 25.11 48.04
CA GLN A 6 -20.82 25.01 46.62
C GLN A 6 -19.56 24.97 45.76
N LEU A 7 -18.55 25.80 46.07
CA LEU A 7 -17.26 25.78 45.36
C LEU A 7 -16.53 24.45 45.54
N ILE A 8 -16.56 23.88 46.75
CA ILE A 8 -16.00 22.54 47.01
C ILE A 8 -16.78 21.48 46.23
N GLY A 9 -18.11 21.59 46.15
CA GLY A 9 -18.95 20.73 45.32
C GLY A 9 -18.58 20.78 43.85
N LEU A 10 -18.38 21.98 43.30
CA LEU A 10 -17.94 22.19 41.91
C LEU A 10 -16.55 21.60 41.67
N ALA A 11 -15.60 21.81 42.57
CA ALA A 11 -14.27 21.22 42.47
C ALA A 11 -14.31 19.68 42.47
N LYS A 12 -15.19 19.09 43.29
CA LYS A 12 -15.42 17.63 43.34
C LYS A 12 -16.16 17.09 42.11
N SER A 13 -16.90 17.91 41.36
CA SER A 13 -17.55 17.50 40.12
C SER A 13 -16.60 17.44 38.91
N LEU A 14 -15.36 17.91 39.04
CA LEU A 14 -14.37 17.84 37.96
C LEU A 14 -14.08 16.38 37.56
N PRO A 15 -13.73 16.10 36.29
CA PRO A 15 -13.30 14.78 35.86
C PRO A 15 -12.15 14.21 36.71
N ALA A 16 -12.23 12.92 37.08
CA ALA A 16 -11.22 12.25 37.90
C ALA A 16 -9.76 12.41 37.37
N PRO A 17 -9.49 12.40 36.04
CA PRO A 17 -8.14 12.66 35.54
C PRO A 17 -7.60 14.05 35.90
N LEU A 18 -8.45 15.09 35.87
CA LEU A 18 -8.07 16.45 36.25
C LEU A 18 -7.87 16.57 37.75
N GLN A 19 -8.73 15.96 38.56
CA GLN A 19 -8.54 15.94 40.02
C GLN A 19 -7.21 15.29 40.41
N ARG A 20 -6.88 14.13 39.80
CA ARG A 20 -5.59 13.45 40.00
C ARG A 20 -4.41 14.28 39.50
N PHE A 21 -4.61 15.13 38.49
CA PHE A 21 -3.57 16.03 38.00
C PHE A 21 -3.31 17.15 39.01
N PHE A 22 -4.36 17.88 39.43
CA PHE A 22 -4.23 18.98 40.39
C PHE A 22 -3.77 18.52 41.78
N ALA A 23 -4.10 17.30 42.19
CA ALA A 23 -3.57 16.70 43.42
C ALA A 23 -2.04 16.49 43.37
N ARG A 24 -1.49 16.17 42.19
CA ARG A 24 -0.05 15.94 42.00
C ARG A 24 0.71 17.23 41.67
N TYR A 25 0.11 18.09 40.85
CA TYR A 25 0.67 19.33 40.34
C TYR A 25 -0.29 20.50 40.62
N PRO A 26 -0.43 20.93 41.88
CA PRO A 26 -1.27 22.06 42.23
C PRO A 26 -0.66 23.38 41.72
N PRO A 27 -1.40 24.21 40.95
CA PRO A 27 -0.89 25.51 40.52
C PRO A 27 -0.75 26.47 41.71
N ALA A 28 0.15 27.46 41.58
CA ALA A 28 0.33 28.48 42.62
C ALA A 28 -0.95 29.27 42.92
N ALA A 29 -1.86 29.40 41.95
CA ALA A 29 -3.12 30.14 42.09
C ALA A 29 -4.10 29.55 43.13
N ILE A 30 -4.01 28.23 43.42
CA ILE A 30 -4.90 27.58 44.40
C ILE A 30 -4.23 27.36 45.77
N LEU A 31 -2.91 27.56 45.84
CA LEU A 31 -2.14 27.33 47.05
C LEU A 31 -2.00 28.63 47.85
N PRO A 32 -1.89 28.55 49.19
CA PRO A 32 -1.47 29.71 49.98
C PRO A 32 -0.04 30.13 49.58
N GLU A 33 0.28 31.40 49.75
CA GLU A 33 1.51 32.04 49.21
C GLU A 33 2.83 31.32 49.56
N ASN A 34 2.87 30.56 50.66
CA ASN A 34 4.06 29.86 51.14
C ASN A 34 3.89 28.33 51.22
N ALA A 35 3.02 27.74 50.40
CA ALA A 35 2.87 26.28 50.36
C ALA A 35 4.15 25.59 49.85
N PRO A 36 4.59 24.48 50.47
CA PRO A 36 5.69 23.68 49.95
C PRO A 36 5.29 23.04 48.61
N LYS A 37 6.28 22.86 47.73
CA LYS A 37 6.08 22.16 46.46
C LYS A 37 5.79 20.69 46.73
N THR A 38 5.00 20.07 45.85
CA THR A 38 4.81 18.62 45.92
C THR A 38 6.07 17.90 45.46
N ARG A 39 6.28 16.66 45.93
CA ARG A 39 7.36 15.78 45.44
C ARG A 39 7.41 15.70 43.91
N TYR A 40 6.26 15.63 43.26
CA TYR A 40 6.17 15.57 41.79
C TYR A 40 6.65 16.88 41.14
N GLN A 41 6.36 18.05 41.73
CA GLN A 41 6.83 19.34 41.24
C GLN A 41 8.32 19.56 41.45
N GLU A 42 8.90 18.98 42.50
CA GLU A 42 10.35 19.00 42.77
C GLU A 42 11.11 18.14 41.77
N GLU A 43 10.64 16.91 41.53
CA GLU A 43 11.20 16.01 40.51
C GLU A 43 11.04 16.62 39.10
N ARG A 44 9.90 17.30 38.86
CA ARG A 44 9.48 17.82 37.55
C ARG A 44 8.76 19.16 37.70
N GLN A 45 9.48 20.25 37.45
CA GLN A 45 8.88 21.59 37.54
C GLN A 45 7.74 21.82 36.53
N ASN A 46 7.85 21.31 35.30
CA ASN A 46 6.75 21.29 34.34
C ASN A 46 6.56 19.86 33.79
N PRO A 47 5.41 19.20 34.05
CA PRO A 47 5.20 17.80 33.65
C PRO A 47 4.88 17.61 32.17
N PHE A 48 4.70 18.70 31.41
CA PHE A 48 4.34 18.69 30.00
C PHE A 48 5.52 18.93 29.04
N ARG A 49 6.67 19.37 29.56
CA ARG A 49 7.87 19.63 28.77
C ARG A 49 8.88 18.50 28.92
N PHE A 50 9.73 18.36 27.92
CA PHE A 50 10.92 17.53 28.01
C PHE A 50 11.84 18.09 29.09
N TYR A 51 12.44 17.21 29.88
CA TYR A 51 13.31 17.58 30.97
C TYR A 51 14.69 16.99 30.75
N LYS A 52 15.73 17.81 30.86
CA LYS A 52 17.11 17.35 30.80
C LYS A 52 17.60 17.09 32.22
N HIS A 53 17.94 15.84 32.51
CA HIS A 53 18.41 15.48 33.84
C HIS A 53 19.81 16.07 34.11
N PRO A 54 20.04 16.78 35.23
CA PRO A 54 21.26 17.57 35.43
C PRO A 54 22.52 16.70 35.56
N VAL A 55 22.40 15.51 36.16
CA VAL A 55 23.56 14.62 36.39
C VAL A 55 23.89 13.81 35.13
N THR A 56 22.88 13.28 34.45
CA THR A 56 23.09 12.35 33.33
C THR A 56 23.10 13.05 31.97
N GLY A 57 22.64 14.31 31.89
CA GLY A 57 22.53 15.08 30.66
C GLY A 57 21.51 14.54 29.64
N LYS A 58 20.83 13.43 29.93
CA LYS A 58 19.85 12.80 29.04
C LYS A 58 18.53 13.55 29.09
N TRP A 59 17.91 13.69 27.93
CA TRP A 59 16.54 14.17 27.82
C TRP A 59 15.58 13.07 28.23
N GLN A 60 14.64 13.41 29.09
CA GLN A 60 13.57 12.54 29.54
C GLN A 60 12.26 13.06 28.96
N ASP A 61 11.41 12.12 28.57
CA ASP A 61 10.10 12.41 28.02
C ASP A 61 9.21 13.14 29.03
N PRO A 62 8.26 13.96 28.54
CA PRO A 62 7.25 14.56 29.40
C PRO A 62 6.46 13.49 30.16
N VAL A 63 6.19 13.74 31.44
CA VAL A 63 5.40 12.83 32.30
C VAL A 63 4.03 12.54 31.68
N TYR A 64 3.43 13.55 31.03
CA TYR A 64 2.24 13.40 30.22
C TYR A 64 2.58 13.54 28.74
N SER A 65 2.30 12.51 27.94
CA SER A 65 2.47 12.53 26.49
C SER A 65 1.58 13.59 25.83
N GLN A 66 1.92 14.02 24.61
CA GLN A 66 1.15 15.07 23.91
C GLN A 66 -0.35 14.74 23.76
N ARG A 67 -0.70 13.46 23.62
CA ARG A 67 -2.09 12.98 23.63
C ARG A 67 -2.77 13.26 24.97
N ARG A 68 -2.16 12.81 26.08
CA ARG A 68 -2.68 13.04 27.44
C ARG A 68 -2.74 14.52 27.79
N GLN A 69 -1.80 15.33 27.32
CA GLN A 69 -1.85 16.79 27.45
C GLN A 69 -3.08 17.38 26.74
N ALA A 70 -3.38 16.93 25.52
CA ALA A 70 -4.55 17.39 24.78
C ALA A 70 -5.86 16.97 25.46
N GLU A 71 -5.93 15.74 25.97
CA GLU A 71 -7.09 15.24 26.74
C GLU A 71 -7.31 16.07 28.02
N LEU A 72 -6.25 16.37 28.78
CA LEU A 72 -6.33 17.25 29.95
C LEU A 72 -6.79 18.66 29.59
N VAL A 73 -6.22 19.27 28.54
CA VAL A 73 -6.62 20.60 28.07
C VAL A 73 -8.08 20.61 27.59
N GLN A 74 -8.53 19.56 26.90
CA GLN A 74 -9.91 19.44 26.45
C GLN A 74 -10.88 19.35 27.62
N MET A 75 -10.59 18.48 28.61
CA MET A 75 -11.39 18.40 29.83
C MET A 75 -11.37 19.72 30.61
N ALA A 76 -10.21 20.37 30.71
CA ALA A 76 -10.05 21.62 31.45
C ALA A 76 -10.85 22.75 30.80
N ARG A 77 -10.82 22.87 29.47
CA ARG A 77 -11.65 23.80 28.71
C ARG A 77 -13.13 23.55 28.95
N GLY A 78 -13.57 22.29 28.90
CA GLY A 78 -14.96 21.93 29.13
C GLY A 78 -15.48 22.30 30.53
N ASN A 79 -14.57 22.44 31.50
CA ASN A 79 -14.88 22.78 32.89
C ASN A 79 -14.41 24.18 33.30
N GLY A 80 -13.88 24.99 32.37
CA GLY A 80 -13.41 26.36 32.65
C GLY A 80 -12.17 26.47 33.56
N VAL A 81 -11.33 25.43 33.61
CA VAL A 81 -10.11 25.37 34.46
C VAL A 81 -8.83 25.29 33.62
N GLU A 82 -8.86 25.79 32.38
CA GLU A 82 -7.70 25.72 31.46
C GLU A 82 -6.50 26.55 31.97
N ASP A 83 -6.75 27.70 32.57
CA ASP A 83 -5.71 28.64 33.07
C ASP A 83 -4.94 28.09 34.27
N LEU A 84 -5.51 27.10 34.96
CA LEU A 84 -4.87 26.41 36.08
C LEU A 84 -3.84 25.37 35.63
N LEU A 85 -3.81 25.01 34.34
CA LEU A 85 -2.82 24.07 33.82
C LEU A 85 -1.48 24.77 33.54
N PRO A 86 -0.34 24.09 33.71
CA PRO A 86 0.93 24.57 33.22
C PRO A 86 0.90 24.84 31.70
N GLU A 87 1.75 25.76 31.24
CA GLU A 87 1.86 26.10 29.81
C GLU A 87 2.07 24.87 28.92
N THR A 88 1.22 24.72 27.90
CA THR A 88 1.34 23.67 26.88
C THR A 88 1.20 24.21 25.46
N ARG A 89 1.82 23.50 24.50
CA ARG A 89 1.58 23.74 23.06
C ARG A 89 0.16 23.40 22.60
N LYS A 90 -0.63 22.73 23.45
CA LYS A 90 -2.00 22.30 23.16
C LYS A 90 -3.06 23.25 23.74
N ALA A 91 -2.67 24.13 24.67
CA ALA A 91 -3.51 25.17 25.23
C ALA A 91 -4.12 26.06 24.13
N THR A 92 -5.32 26.55 24.38
CA THR A 92 -6.11 27.40 23.49
C THR A 92 -5.41 28.71 23.26
N GLU A 93 -5.02 29.40 24.34
CA GLU A 93 -4.34 30.68 24.28
C GLU A 93 -3.04 30.59 23.51
N TYR A 94 -2.20 29.60 23.85
CA TYR A 94 -0.94 29.38 23.14
C TYR A 94 -1.16 29.14 21.63
N ARG A 95 -2.13 28.29 21.25
CA ARG A 95 -2.39 27.99 19.83
C ARG A 95 -2.91 29.20 19.07
N LEU A 96 -3.72 30.04 19.71
CA LEU A 96 -4.22 31.28 19.12
C LEU A 96 -3.10 32.30 18.98
N ALA A 97 -2.35 32.58 20.05
CA ALA A 97 -1.21 33.48 20.03
C ALA A 97 -0.18 33.08 18.97
N HIS A 98 0.20 31.80 18.94
CA HIS A 98 1.16 31.28 17.96
C HIS A 98 0.65 31.38 16.52
N ARG A 99 -0.65 31.22 16.29
CA ARG A 99 -1.27 31.38 14.97
C ARG A 99 -1.33 32.84 14.53
N VAL A 100 -1.63 33.75 15.45
CA VAL A 100 -1.67 35.20 15.18
C VAL A 100 -0.28 35.74 14.92
N GLU A 101 0.70 35.36 15.74
CA GLU A 101 2.09 35.83 15.62
C GLU A 101 2.77 35.34 14.33
N HIS A 102 2.64 34.06 14.00
CA HIS A 102 3.39 33.47 12.90
C HIS A 102 2.58 33.24 11.61
N GLY A 103 1.25 33.30 11.68
CA GLY A 103 0.38 33.05 10.53
C GLY A 103 0.46 31.62 9.96
N LEU A 104 -0.06 31.44 8.75
CA LEU A 104 0.05 30.18 8.01
C LEU A 104 1.46 30.05 7.42
N ARG A 105 2.14 28.93 7.65
CA ARG A 105 3.54 28.74 7.22
C ARG A 105 3.74 27.51 6.33
N VAL A 106 2.67 27.01 5.72
CA VAL A 106 2.73 25.88 4.78
C VAL A 106 3.45 26.31 3.50
N LYS A 107 4.23 25.40 2.89
CA LYS A 107 4.96 25.73 1.66
C LYS A 107 3.97 26.08 0.54
N GLY A 108 4.24 27.18 -0.17
CA GLY A 108 3.42 27.66 -1.29
C GLY A 108 2.41 28.73 -0.88
N THR A 109 1.52 28.42 0.08
CA THR A 109 0.42 29.31 0.51
C THR A 109 0.68 30.05 1.83
N GLY A 110 1.76 29.71 2.53
CA GLY A 110 2.14 30.39 3.77
C GLY A 110 2.58 31.84 3.54
N VAL A 111 2.52 32.65 4.60
CA VAL A 111 2.95 34.05 4.59
C VAL A 111 4.39 34.14 4.09
N GLY A 112 4.62 34.96 3.06
CA GLY A 112 5.92 35.11 2.41
C GLY A 112 6.37 33.96 1.51
N GLN A 113 5.54 32.94 1.29
CA GLN A 113 5.81 31.86 0.33
C GLN A 113 5.15 32.15 -1.02
N LYS A 114 5.70 31.55 -2.09
CA LYS A 114 5.13 31.58 -3.43
C LYS A 114 4.89 30.17 -3.93
N VAL A 115 3.76 29.96 -4.59
CA VAL A 115 3.38 28.68 -5.22
C VAL A 115 4.33 28.39 -6.38
N LYS A 116 4.80 27.14 -6.48
CA LYS A 116 5.74 26.69 -7.54
C LYS A 116 5.12 26.74 -8.95
N GLY A 117 3.81 26.54 -9.06
CA GLY A 117 3.09 26.35 -10.33
C GLY A 117 3.30 24.96 -10.91
N HIS A 118 2.37 24.48 -11.74
CA HIS A 118 2.51 23.18 -12.43
C HIS A 118 3.55 23.24 -13.56
N ILE A 119 4.07 22.09 -14.01
CA ILE A 119 5.11 22.04 -15.06
C ILE A 119 4.63 22.75 -16.34
N HIS A 120 3.38 22.53 -16.73
CA HIS A 120 2.83 23.13 -17.95
C HIS A 120 2.69 24.66 -17.84
N GLU A 121 2.34 25.19 -16.66
CA GLU A 121 2.27 26.65 -16.42
C GLU A 121 3.65 27.28 -16.52
N ARG A 122 4.65 26.65 -15.88
CA ARG A 122 6.03 27.14 -15.88
C ARG A 122 6.65 27.14 -17.28
N HIS A 123 6.35 26.13 -18.11
CA HIS A 123 6.90 26.00 -19.46
C HIS A 123 6.01 26.59 -20.55
N MET A 124 4.80 27.06 -20.23
CA MET A 124 3.85 27.57 -21.22
C MET A 124 4.46 28.69 -22.05
N ILE A 125 5.09 29.67 -21.38
CA ILE A 125 5.68 30.85 -22.04
C ILE A 125 6.77 30.42 -23.02
N ALA A 126 7.73 29.62 -22.55
CA ALA A 126 8.81 29.11 -23.41
C ALA A 126 8.26 28.27 -24.59
N LYS A 127 7.26 27.42 -24.35
CA LYS A 127 6.63 26.60 -25.38
C LYS A 127 5.91 27.45 -26.44
N MET A 128 5.22 28.52 -26.02
CA MET A 128 4.54 29.43 -26.94
C MET A 128 5.53 30.24 -27.78
N GLU A 129 6.65 30.65 -27.20
CA GLU A 129 7.71 31.36 -27.94
C GLU A 129 8.36 30.46 -29.01
N THR A 130 8.63 29.20 -28.68
CA THR A 130 9.13 28.23 -29.66
C THR A 130 8.14 28.04 -30.82
N ARG A 131 6.83 27.94 -30.52
CA ARG A 131 5.79 27.85 -31.54
C ARG A 131 5.73 29.11 -32.41
N ARG A 132 5.80 30.30 -31.80
CA ARG A 132 5.84 31.58 -32.51
C ARG A 132 7.02 31.63 -33.48
N LYS A 133 8.22 31.29 -33.01
CA LYS A 133 9.44 31.27 -33.84
C LYS A 133 9.32 30.30 -35.01
N ALA A 134 8.86 29.07 -34.77
CA ALA A 134 8.67 28.07 -35.81
C ALA A 134 7.69 28.55 -36.91
N MET A 135 6.60 29.22 -36.52
CA MET A 135 5.63 29.79 -37.47
C MET A 135 6.22 30.94 -38.29
N LEU A 136 7.09 31.77 -37.69
CA LEU A 136 7.79 32.83 -38.42
C LEU A 136 8.81 32.26 -39.43
N ASP A 137 9.49 31.16 -39.08
CA ASP A 137 10.49 30.53 -39.94
C ASP A 137 9.86 29.62 -41.02
N MET A 138 8.60 29.17 -40.84
CA MET A 138 7.90 28.23 -41.71
C MET A 138 7.87 28.64 -43.20
N PRO A 139 7.56 29.90 -43.59
CA PRO A 139 7.57 30.29 -45.00
C PRO A 139 8.95 30.15 -45.65
N SER A 140 10.03 30.39 -44.91
CA SER A 140 11.39 30.24 -45.42
C SER A 140 11.75 28.77 -45.66
N LEU A 141 11.31 27.89 -44.75
CA LEU A 141 11.52 26.45 -44.85
C LEU A 141 10.75 25.86 -46.03
N ILE A 142 9.48 26.24 -46.22
CA ILE A 142 8.66 25.81 -47.36
C ILE A 142 9.33 26.18 -48.69
N LYS A 143 9.84 27.41 -48.81
CA LYS A 143 10.55 27.84 -50.02
C LYS A 143 11.78 26.98 -50.32
N ARG A 144 12.60 26.69 -49.29
CA ARG A 144 13.79 25.83 -49.43
C ARG A 144 13.42 24.41 -49.82
N TRP A 145 12.41 23.83 -49.19
CA TRP A 145 11.97 22.46 -49.47
C TRP A 145 11.37 22.33 -50.87
N LYS A 146 10.49 23.25 -51.29
CA LYS A 146 9.96 23.29 -52.66
C LYS A 146 11.07 23.40 -53.69
N ARG A 147 12.12 24.20 -53.42
CA ARG A 147 13.28 24.32 -54.32
C ARG A 147 14.02 22.99 -54.51
N LEU A 148 14.19 22.21 -53.44
CA LEU A 148 14.84 20.89 -53.53
C LEU A 148 13.98 19.89 -54.30
N LEU A 149 12.65 19.94 -54.15
CA LEU A 149 11.75 19.10 -54.94
C LEU A 149 11.74 19.46 -56.42
N THR A 150 11.92 20.73 -56.77
CA THR A 150 12.07 21.18 -58.17
C THR A 150 13.46 20.91 -58.76
N TYR A 151 14.43 20.48 -57.95
CA TYR A 151 15.81 20.17 -58.38
C TYR A 151 16.13 18.67 -58.37
N LEU A 152 15.11 17.80 -58.26
CA LEU A 152 15.24 16.40 -58.65
C LEU A 152 15.30 16.35 -60.19
N PRO A 153 16.42 15.92 -60.81
CA PRO A 153 16.50 15.82 -62.26
C PRO A 153 15.48 14.81 -62.75
N GLU A 154 14.72 15.21 -63.76
CA GLU A 154 13.85 14.34 -64.54
C GLU A 154 14.64 13.12 -65.04
N PHE A 155 14.36 11.94 -64.49
CA PHE A 155 14.66 10.69 -65.20
C PHE A 155 13.60 10.54 -66.30
N SER A 156 13.85 11.22 -67.42
CA SER A 156 13.01 11.17 -68.62
C SER A 156 13.34 9.93 -69.44
N SER A 157 12.41 8.97 -69.51
CA SER A 157 11.74 8.59 -70.75
C SER A 157 10.98 7.26 -70.57
N GLY A 158 9.67 7.23 -70.82
CA GLY A 158 8.98 5.94 -70.96
C GLY A 158 7.45 5.83 -70.85
N GLY A 159 6.67 6.84 -71.29
CA GLY A 159 5.35 6.59 -71.91
C GLY A 159 4.12 6.28 -71.04
N HIS A 160 3.00 6.81 -71.55
CA HIS A 160 1.60 6.44 -71.32
C HIS A 160 0.85 7.03 -70.11
N SER A 161 0.08 8.06 -70.47
CA SER A 161 -1.18 8.53 -69.89
C SER A 161 -2.07 7.43 -69.32
N HIS A 162 -2.47 7.56 -68.05
CA HIS A 162 -3.84 7.87 -67.60
C HIS A 162 -3.95 7.68 -66.08
N ASP A 163 -4.58 8.67 -65.43
CA ASP A 163 -5.21 8.62 -64.10
C ASP A 163 -4.39 8.13 -62.89
N ALA A 164 -3.79 9.09 -62.16
CA ALA A 164 -3.38 8.89 -60.78
C ALA A 164 -4.18 9.84 -59.86
N ASN A 165 -5.40 9.40 -59.51
CA ASN A 165 -6.11 9.91 -58.36
C ASN A 165 -5.30 9.57 -57.09
N LEU A 166 -4.68 10.58 -56.49
CA LEU A 166 -4.11 10.49 -55.15
C LEU A 166 -5.18 10.09 -54.14
N ARG A 167 -5.19 8.82 -53.75
CA ARG A 167 -5.71 8.36 -52.46
C ARG A 167 -4.53 7.92 -51.61
N PHE A 168 -3.95 8.87 -50.88
CA PHE A 168 -3.02 8.56 -49.80
C PHE A 168 -3.84 8.28 -48.55
N THR A 169 -4.30 7.04 -48.42
CA THR A 169 -4.84 6.52 -47.15
C THR A 169 -3.68 6.36 -46.17
N MET A 170 -3.74 7.10 -45.06
CA MET A 170 -2.97 6.77 -43.87
C MET A 170 -3.38 5.37 -43.41
N ALA A 171 -2.48 4.40 -43.51
CA ALA A 171 -2.58 3.13 -42.80
C ALA A 171 -1.52 3.12 -41.71
N SER A 172 -2.05 3.14 -40.50
CA SER A 172 -1.46 2.85 -39.21
C SER A 172 -0.28 1.86 -39.24
N SER A 173 0.80 2.27 -38.57
CA SER A 173 1.51 1.52 -37.53
C SER A 173 1.30 0.00 -37.46
N ASN A 174 2.40 -0.75 -37.56
CA ASN A 174 2.97 -1.61 -36.50
C ASN A 174 3.81 -2.73 -37.14
N PHE A 175 5.13 -2.74 -36.92
CA PHE A 175 5.84 -3.24 -35.73
C PHE A 175 6.29 -4.68 -35.99
N ALA A 176 7.60 -4.87 -35.82
CA ALA A 176 8.33 -6.11 -36.04
C ALA A 176 7.72 -7.29 -35.25
N PRO A 177 7.89 -8.54 -35.71
CA PRO A 177 7.53 -9.71 -34.93
C PRO A 177 8.61 -9.90 -33.85
N GLY A 178 8.51 -9.11 -32.78
CA GLY A 178 9.09 -9.46 -31.50
C GLY A 178 8.22 -10.56 -30.90
N LEU A 179 8.86 -11.68 -30.57
CA LEU A 179 8.29 -12.80 -29.82
C LEU A 179 7.70 -12.28 -28.50
N SER A 180 6.43 -11.90 -28.49
CA SER A 180 5.64 -11.88 -27.27
C SER A 180 4.83 -13.17 -27.26
N GLU A 181 5.16 -14.08 -26.35
CA GLU A 181 4.22 -15.13 -25.96
C GLU A 181 2.86 -14.49 -25.73
N THR A 182 1.90 -14.76 -26.61
CA THR A 182 0.53 -14.30 -26.41
C THR A 182 0.03 -15.02 -25.17
N ALA A 183 -0.12 -14.29 -24.07
CA ALA A 183 -0.62 -14.83 -22.82
C ALA A 183 -1.88 -15.66 -23.09
N THR A 184 -1.91 -16.88 -22.57
CA THR A 184 -3.06 -17.78 -22.78
C THR A 184 -4.31 -17.15 -22.18
N HIS A 185 -5.50 -17.48 -22.69
CA HIS A 185 -6.75 -16.93 -22.15
C HIS A 185 -6.96 -17.33 -20.67
N TYR A 186 -6.39 -18.46 -20.26
CA TYR A 186 -6.25 -18.90 -18.87
C TYR A 186 -5.39 -17.94 -18.03
N GLN A 187 -4.25 -17.50 -18.55
CA GLN A 187 -3.35 -16.54 -17.90
C GLN A 187 -3.97 -15.14 -17.78
N VAL A 188 -4.73 -14.70 -18.78
CA VAL A 188 -5.42 -13.38 -18.77
C VAL A 188 -6.45 -13.28 -17.64
N LEU A 189 -7.21 -14.35 -17.38
CA LEU A 189 -8.19 -14.39 -16.28
C LEU A 189 -7.60 -14.92 -14.96
N ASN A 190 -6.33 -15.35 -14.95
CA ASN A 190 -5.66 -16.07 -13.86
C ASN A 190 -6.49 -17.27 -13.39
N LEU A 191 -6.83 -18.15 -14.33
CA LEU A 191 -7.55 -19.41 -14.11
C LEU A 191 -6.71 -20.58 -14.63
N THR A 192 -6.76 -21.72 -13.96
CA THR A 192 -6.12 -22.96 -14.44
C THR A 192 -7.15 -23.85 -15.14
N PRO A 193 -6.74 -24.61 -16.18
CA PRO A 193 -7.64 -25.56 -16.85
C PRO A 193 -8.22 -26.61 -15.90
N THR A 194 -7.45 -27.04 -14.89
CA THR A 194 -7.86 -28.05 -13.90
C THR A 194 -9.00 -27.57 -12.99
N LEU A 195 -9.00 -26.29 -12.59
CA LEU A 195 -10.06 -25.71 -11.75
C LEU A 195 -11.41 -25.63 -12.47
N LEU A 196 -11.39 -25.57 -13.80
CA LEU A 196 -12.60 -25.43 -14.61
C LEU A 196 -13.18 -26.78 -15.04
N ASP A 197 -12.44 -27.88 -14.89
CA ASP A 197 -12.89 -29.24 -15.20
C ASP A 197 -13.47 -29.98 -13.98
N THR A 198 -13.06 -29.61 -12.77
CA THR A 198 -13.58 -30.19 -11.52
C THR A 198 -14.97 -29.66 -11.14
N GLN A 199 -15.38 -28.51 -11.69
CA GLN A 199 -16.67 -27.88 -11.38
C GLN A 199 -17.72 -28.13 -12.47
N HIS A 200 -18.90 -28.60 -12.05
CA HIS A 200 -20.03 -28.90 -12.95
C HIS A 200 -20.70 -27.64 -13.55
N ASP A 201 -20.46 -26.46 -12.98
CA ASP A 201 -20.86 -25.14 -13.52
C ASP A 201 -19.71 -24.13 -13.33
N SER A 202 -18.91 -23.94 -14.39
CA SER A 202 -17.74 -23.06 -14.40
C SER A 202 -18.06 -21.60 -14.74
N THR A 203 -19.30 -21.30 -15.14
CA THR A 203 -19.72 -19.95 -15.55
C THR A 203 -19.68 -18.89 -14.45
N PRO A 204 -20.05 -19.14 -13.17
CA PRO A 204 -19.96 -18.14 -12.11
C PRO A 204 -18.50 -17.82 -11.76
N LEU A 205 -17.62 -18.84 -11.79
CA LEU A 205 -16.20 -18.69 -11.50
C LEU A 205 -15.52 -17.82 -12.57
N ILE A 206 -15.79 -18.07 -13.85
CA ILE A 206 -15.25 -17.28 -14.96
C ILE A 206 -15.75 -15.81 -14.89
N LYS A 207 -17.02 -15.57 -14.54
CA LYS A 207 -17.58 -14.22 -14.37
C LYS A 207 -16.93 -13.46 -13.21
N ARG A 208 -16.69 -14.12 -12.06
CA ARG A 208 -15.96 -13.55 -10.92
C ARG A 208 -14.51 -13.20 -11.31
N ALA A 209 -13.85 -14.08 -12.07
CA ALA A 209 -12.49 -13.86 -12.55
C ALA A 209 -12.39 -12.68 -13.54
N TYR A 210 -13.36 -12.56 -14.46
CA TYR A 210 -13.48 -11.43 -15.38
C TYR A 210 -13.66 -10.09 -14.64
N HIS A 211 -14.56 -10.03 -13.67
CA HIS A 211 -14.78 -8.82 -12.87
C HIS A 211 -13.52 -8.41 -12.10
N ARG A 212 -12.79 -9.39 -11.53
CA ARG A 212 -11.48 -9.17 -10.89
C ARG A 212 -10.43 -8.65 -11.87
N ALA A 213 -10.36 -9.20 -13.08
CA ALA A 213 -9.40 -8.79 -14.10
C ALA A 213 -9.62 -7.35 -14.58
N LEU A 214 -10.88 -6.94 -14.77
CA LEU A 214 -11.22 -5.56 -15.13
C LEU A 214 -10.84 -4.55 -14.04
N LEU A 215 -11.10 -4.87 -12.77
CA LEU A 215 -10.77 -4.00 -11.64
C LEU A 215 -9.25 -3.83 -11.44
N ARG A 216 -8.45 -4.85 -11.80
CA ARG A 216 -6.98 -4.80 -11.76
C ARG A 216 -6.38 -4.00 -12.91
N ASN A 217 -6.99 -4.07 -14.09
CA ASN A 217 -6.47 -3.44 -15.32
C ASN A 217 -7.20 -2.13 -15.69
N HIS A 218 -8.02 -1.57 -14.79
CA HIS A 218 -8.72 -0.32 -15.02
C HIS A 218 -7.73 0.87 -15.17
N PRO A 219 -7.86 1.73 -16.20
CA PRO A 219 -6.89 2.79 -16.53
C PRO A 219 -6.61 3.78 -15.39
N ASP A 220 -7.59 3.99 -14.50
CA ASP A 220 -7.48 4.89 -13.35
C ASP A 220 -6.55 4.35 -12.24
N LYS A 221 -6.33 3.03 -12.19
CA LYS A 221 -5.48 2.37 -11.17
C LYS A 221 -4.06 2.09 -11.67
N VAL A 222 -3.91 1.85 -12.98
CA VAL A 222 -2.63 1.50 -13.62
C VAL A 222 -1.74 2.71 -13.93
N ALA A 223 -2.27 3.95 -13.84
CA ALA A 223 -1.49 5.17 -14.00
C ALA A 223 -0.44 5.39 -12.89
N ASN A 224 -0.50 4.64 -11.79
CA ASN A 224 0.33 4.84 -10.59
C ASN A 224 1.14 3.60 -10.18
N SER A 225 1.24 2.57 -11.02
CA SER A 225 1.91 1.30 -10.71
C SER A 225 3.08 1.00 -11.67
N ASN A 226 4.28 0.79 -11.13
CA ASN A 226 5.49 0.46 -11.88
C ASN A 226 5.34 -0.83 -12.71
N SER A 227 5.91 -0.79 -13.92
CA SER A 227 5.78 -1.76 -15.01
C SER A 227 6.60 -3.03 -14.80
N SER A 228 6.08 -4.00 -14.03
CA SER A 228 6.65 -5.36 -13.99
C SER A 228 5.62 -6.50 -13.89
N SER A 229 4.32 -6.21 -13.96
CA SER A 229 3.25 -7.22 -14.09
C SER A 229 2.50 -6.97 -15.39
N GLY A 230 2.38 -7.98 -16.26
CA GLY A 230 1.69 -7.86 -17.54
C GLY A 230 0.27 -7.34 -17.38
N PHE A 231 0.05 -6.07 -17.70
CA PHE A 231 -1.28 -5.49 -17.76
C PHE A 231 -1.94 -5.93 -19.07
N PHE A 232 -3.12 -6.52 -18.97
CA PHE A 232 -3.90 -6.97 -20.12
C PHE A 232 -4.88 -5.88 -20.55
N SER A 233 -5.05 -5.69 -21.86
CA SER A 233 -6.04 -4.75 -22.37
C SER A 233 -7.46 -5.25 -22.05
N VAL A 234 -8.40 -4.31 -21.93
CA VAL A 234 -9.82 -4.64 -21.73
C VAL A 234 -10.33 -5.55 -22.87
N ASP A 235 -9.83 -5.37 -24.08
CA ASP A 235 -10.17 -6.20 -25.24
C ASP A 235 -9.63 -7.64 -25.12
N GLN A 236 -8.45 -7.83 -24.53
CA GLN A 236 -7.91 -9.17 -24.25
C GLN A 236 -8.71 -9.90 -23.17
N ILE A 237 -9.13 -9.17 -22.13
CA ILE A 237 -9.92 -9.70 -21.01
C ILE A 237 -11.33 -10.12 -21.47
N THR A 238 -11.96 -9.30 -22.32
CA THR A 238 -13.28 -9.60 -22.89
C THR A 238 -13.23 -10.78 -23.87
N ASN A 239 -12.18 -10.88 -24.69
CA ASN A 239 -11.98 -12.02 -25.57
C ASN A 239 -11.79 -13.34 -24.77
N ALA A 240 -10.96 -13.32 -23.72
CA ALA A 240 -10.76 -14.48 -22.86
C ALA A 240 -12.07 -14.97 -22.21
N LEU A 241 -12.94 -14.05 -21.76
CA LEU A 241 -14.26 -14.41 -21.23
C LEU A 241 -15.13 -15.10 -22.29
N ASN A 242 -15.22 -14.54 -23.49
CA ASN A 242 -16.06 -15.08 -24.55
C ASN A 242 -15.62 -16.50 -24.94
N VAL A 243 -14.31 -16.74 -25.05
CA VAL A 243 -13.77 -18.05 -25.42
C VAL A 243 -13.91 -19.08 -24.29
N LEU A 244 -13.73 -18.69 -23.02
CA LEU A 244 -13.81 -19.62 -21.88
C LEU A 244 -15.24 -19.85 -21.38
N SER A 245 -16.17 -18.94 -21.66
CA SER A 245 -17.55 -19.01 -21.17
C SER A 245 -18.41 -20.12 -21.79
N SER A 246 -18.11 -20.56 -23.02
CA SER A 246 -18.87 -21.62 -23.68
C SER A 246 -18.05 -22.93 -23.76
N PRO A 247 -18.63 -24.10 -23.39
CA PRO A 247 -17.89 -25.37 -23.40
C PRO A 247 -17.32 -25.74 -24.78
N SER A 248 -18.04 -25.43 -25.87
CA SER A 248 -17.60 -25.72 -27.23
C SER A 248 -16.44 -24.83 -27.69
N SER A 249 -16.46 -23.53 -27.37
CA SER A 249 -15.33 -22.63 -27.71
C SER A 249 -14.10 -22.92 -26.87
N ARG A 250 -14.29 -23.30 -25.60
CA ARG A 250 -13.21 -23.74 -24.70
C ARG A 250 -12.52 -25.00 -25.23
N ALA A 251 -13.30 -26.03 -25.58
CA ALA A 251 -12.75 -27.27 -26.12
C ALA A 251 -11.97 -27.05 -27.43
N ALA A 252 -12.47 -26.18 -28.32
CA ALA A 252 -11.76 -25.79 -29.54
C ALA A 252 -10.43 -25.08 -29.24
N TYR A 253 -10.42 -24.16 -28.26
CA TYR A 253 -9.21 -23.47 -27.82
C TYR A 253 -8.21 -24.41 -27.11
N ASP A 254 -8.69 -25.37 -26.32
CA ASP A 254 -7.82 -26.37 -25.68
C ASP A 254 -7.20 -27.33 -26.71
N ALA A 255 -7.92 -27.62 -27.80
CA ALA A 255 -7.39 -28.38 -28.93
C ALA A 255 -6.29 -27.60 -29.67
N THR A 256 -6.46 -26.28 -29.89
CA THR A 256 -5.42 -25.45 -30.51
C THR A 256 -4.20 -25.31 -29.62
N LEU A 257 -4.36 -25.17 -28.30
CA LEU A 257 -3.25 -25.13 -27.35
C LEU A 257 -2.46 -26.45 -27.32
N ARG A 258 -3.13 -27.59 -27.44
CA ARG A 258 -2.48 -28.91 -27.53
C ARG A 258 -1.65 -29.08 -28.81
N VAL A 259 -2.09 -28.51 -29.93
CA VAL A 259 -1.37 -28.54 -31.21
C VAL A 259 -0.19 -27.55 -31.23
N SER A 260 -0.31 -26.44 -30.51
CA SER A 260 0.66 -25.33 -30.55
C SER A 260 1.82 -25.47 -29.55
N ARG A 261 1.75 -26.42 -28.62
CA ARG A 261 2.75 -26.58 -27.55
C ARG A 261 3.69 -27.75 -27.90
N PRO A 262 4.98 -27.50 -28.22
CA PRO A 262 5.92 -28.59 -28.44
C PRO A 262 6.05 -29.42 -27.15
N ALA A 263 5.91 -30.74 -27.27
CA ALA A 263 6.03 -31.68 -26.17
C ALA A 263 7.47 -31.65 -25.61
N GLY A 264 7.75 -30.75 -24.65
CA GLY A 264 9.10 -30.64 -24.11
C GLY A 264 9.42 -29.48 -23.16
N SER A 265 8.47 -28.63 -22.75
CA SER A 265 8.74 -27.61 -21.70
C SER A 265 7.95 -27.87 -20.42
N ALA A 266 8.35 -28.91 -19.71
CA ALA A 266 8.14 -29.00 -18.27
C ALA A 266 9.37 -28.38 -17.58
N SER A 267 9.40 -27.06 -17.39
CA SER A 267 10.27 -26.45 -16.38
C SER A 267 9.92 -24.98 -16.14
N ARG A 268 9.56 -24.71 -14.88
CA ARG A 268 9.84 -23.48 -14.13
C ARG A 268 9.32 -22.17 -14.73
N ASP A 269 8.03 -21.90 -14.51
CA ASP A 269 7.58 -20.51 -14.46
C ASP A 269 7.47 -20.10 -12.99
N GLY A 270 8.46 -19.31 -12.55
CA GLY A 270 8.50 -18.72 -11.22
C GLY A 270 7.37 -17.72 -11.07
N SER A 271 6.21 -18.24 -10.67
CA SER A 271 5.02 -17.46 -10.31
C SER A 271 5.43 -16.31 -9.41
N PHE A 272 5.15 -15.08 -9.85
CA PHE A 272 5.47 -13.85 -9.13
C PHE A 272 4.73 -13.83 -7.78
N GLN A 273 5.41 -14.30 -6.73
CA GLN A 273 4.91 -14.39 -5.35
C GLN A 273 4.80 -12.98 -4.75
N THR A 274 3.61 -12.40 -4.77
CA THR A 274 3.38 -11.08 -4.22
C THR A 274 3.12 -11.19 -2.71
N GLY A 275 4.09 -10.76 -1.88
CA GLY A 275 3.91 -10.67 -0.43
C GLY A 275 3.82 -12.03 0.26
N VAL A 276 4.97 -12.72 0.36
CA VAL A 276 5.12 -13.97 1.12
C VAL A 276 5.26 -13.64 2.61
N GLU A 277 4.37 -14.17 3.44
CA GLU A 277 4.48 -14.13 4.91
C GLU A 277 5.07 -15.48 5.37
N SER A 278 6.14 -15.48 6.17
CA SER A 278 6.77 -16.71 6.70
C SER A 278 6.32 -16.97 8.14
N MET A 279 5.93 -18.20 8.45
CA MET A 279 5.48 -18.65 9.77
C MET A 279 5.92 -20.08 10.06
N ASP A 280 6.05 -20.43 11.34
CA ASP A 280 6.36 -21.79 11.79
C ASP A 280 5.06 -22.60 11.91
N LEU A 281 5.12 -23.92 11.68
CA LEU A 281 3.94 -24.80 11.73
C LEU A 281 3.22 -24.76 13.09
N ASP A 282 3.97 -24.56 14.18
CA ASP A 282 3.46 -24.48 15.57
C ASP A 282 2.56 -23.25 15.82
N ASP A 283 2.65 -22.22 14.97
CA ASP A 283 1.85 -21.00 15.07
C ASP A 283 0.52 -21.08 14.30
N LEU A 284 0.26 -22.17 13.56
CA LEU A 284 -0.98 -22.37 12.80
C LEU A 284 -2.04 -23.12 13.62
N ALA A 285 -3.30 -22.76 13.38
CA ALA A 285 -4.42 -23.48 13.98
C ALA A 285 -4.63 -24.83 13.26
N PHE A 286 -4.67 -25.92 14.02
CA PHE A 286 -4.98 -27.26 13.53
C PHE A 286 -6.44 -27.61 13.83
N ASP A 287 -7.17 -28.11 12.83
CA ASP A 287 -8.51 -28.66 12.98
C ASP A 287 -8.44 -30.18 13.12
N GLU A 288 -8.74 -30.70 14.31
CA GLU A 288 -8.72 -32.14 14.62
C GLU A 288 -9.79 -32.93 13.85
N ASP A 289 -10.89 -32.29 13.44
CA ASP A 289 -12.00 -32.98 12.74
C ASP A 289 -11.71 -33.19 11.24
N GLN A 290 -10.87 -32.32 10.65
CA GLN A 290 -10.57 -32.30 9.21
C GLN A 290 -9.12 -32.66 8.88
N GLU A 291 -8.29 -32.87 9.90
CA GLU A 291 -6.85 -33.14 9.81
C GLU A 291 -6.14 -32.11 8.91
N CYS A 292 -6.45 -30.83 9.10
CA CYS A 292 -5.89 -29.75 8.30
C CYS A 292 -5.44 -28.54 9.14
N TRP A 293 -4.39 -27.89 8.67
CA TRP A 293 -3.95 -26.60 9.22
C TRP A 293 -4.62 -25.48 8.46
N TYR A 294 -5.12 -24.48 9.19
CA TYR A 294 -5.74 -23.31 8.57
C TYR A 294 -5.34 -21.99 9.21
N ARG A 295 -5.46 -20.92 8.42
CA ARG A 295 -5.25 -19.55 8.91
C ARG A 295 -6.11 -18.51 8.17
N SER A 296 -6.46 -17.45 8.90
CA SER A 296 -7.12 -16.26 8.35
C SER A 296 -6.13 -15.35 7.60
N CYS A 297 -6.59 -14.78 6.50
CA CYS A 297 -5.80 -13.87 5.68
C CYS A 297 -6.20 -12.42 5.91
N ARG A 298 -5.27 -11.49 5.67
CA ARG A 298 -5.50 -10.04 5.71
C ARG A 298 -6.57 -9.56 4.73
N CYS A 299 -7.02 -10.41 3.80
CA CYS A 299 -8.16 -10.15 2.92
C CYS A 299 -9.53 -10.34 3.61
N GLY A 300 -9.57 -10.87 4.84
CA GLY A 300 -10.79 -11.03 5.64
C GLY A 300 -11.52 -12.37 5.45
N ASN A 301 -10.88 -13.39 4.85
CA ASN A 301 -11.38 -14.76 4.92
C ASN A 301 -10.67 -15.48 6.08
N ASP A 302 -11.45 -16.18 6.90
CA ASP A 302 -10.99 -16.85 8.12
C ASP A 302 -10.33 -18.22 7.84
N HIS A 303 -10.71 -18.89 6.75
CA HIS A 303 -10.14 -20.17 6.29
C HIS A 303 -9.55 -20.00 4.89
N SER A 304 -8.39 -19.36 4.83
CA SER A 304 -7.88 -18.80 3.58
C SER A 304 -6.58 -19.44 3.11
N TYR A 305 -5.79 -19.96 4.04
CA TYR A 305 -4.68 -20.87 3.80
C TYR A 305 -5.11 -22.18 4.44
N GLU A 306 -5.15 -23.26 3.67
CA GLU A 306 -5.54 -24.60 4.12
C GLU A 306 -4.62 -25.62 3.45
N PHE A 307 -4.06 -26.55 4.24
CA PHE A 307 -3.21 -27.65 3.77
C PHE A 307 -3.25 -28.81 4.77
N ARG A 308 -2.89 -30.02 4.29
CA ARG A 308 -2.97 -31.27 5.05
C ARG A 308 -1.59 -31.88 5.27
N GLU A 309 -1.54 -32.96 6.05
CA GLU A 309 -0.28 -33.63 6.40
C GLU A 309 0.40 -34.22 5.16
N ALA A 310 -0.39 -34.73 4.22
CA ALA A 310 0.09 -35.21 2.94
C ALA A 310 0.84 -34.14 2.13
N ASP A 311 0.46 -32.86 2.25
CA ASP A 311 1.12 -31.76 1.56
C ASP A 311 2.48 -31.40 2.21
N LEU A 312 2.61 -31.61 3.53
CA LEU A 312 3.86 -31.46 4.26
C LEU A 312 4.82 -32.62 3.98
N GLU A 313 4.30 -33.86 3.88
CA GLU A 313 5.11 -35.05 3.61
C GLU A 313 5.78 -35.00 2.23
N GLU A 314 5.10 -34.47 1.21
CA GLU A 314 5.66 -34.28 -0.13
C GLU A 314 6.85 -33.31 -0.15
N VAL A 315 6.88 -32.36 0.78
CA VAL A 315 7.89 -31.29 0.87
C VAL A 315 8.81 -31.46 2.09
N SER A 316 8.79 -32.66 2.69
CA SER A 316 9.54 -33.00 3.91
C SER A 316 11.05 -32.76 3.79
N ASP A 317 11.63 -33.06 2.62
CA ASP A 317 13.05 -32.84 2.32
C ASP A 317 13.44 -31.35 2.24
N GLU A 318 12.47 -30.45 1.95
CA GLU A 318 12.74 -29.01 1.82
C GLU A 318 12.50 -28.25 3.14
N GLY A 319 11.68 -28.78 4.05
CA GLY A 319 11.35 -28.16 5.35
C GLY A 319 10.54 -26.87 5.26
N GLU A 320 10.02 -26.52 4.07
CA GLU A 320 9.24 -25.31 3.81
C GLU A 320 8.07 -25.61 2.85
N LEU A 321 6.84 -25.44 3.30
CA LEU A 321 5.64 -25.56 2.47
C LEU A 321 5.13 -24.18 2.05
N ILE A 322 4.87 -23.97 0.75
CA ILE A 322 4.35 -22.69 0.22
C ILE A 322 2.88 -22.84 -0.17
N VAL A 323 1.99 -22.17 0.57
CA VAL A 323 0.53 -22.24 0.40
C VAL A 323 -0.02 -20.91 -0.07
N GLY A 324 -0.79 -20.93 -1.15
CA GLY A 324 -1.47 -19.74 -1.68
C GLY A 324 -2.78 -19.47 -0.96
N CYS A 325 -3.15 -18.20 -0.79
CA CYS A 325 -4.48 -17.88 -0.29
C CYS A 325 -5.57 -18.24 -1.32
N LEU A 326 -6.64 -18.89 -0.87
CA LEU A 326 -7.80 -19.25 -1.70
C LEU A 326 -8.51 -18.02 -2.31
N ASP A 327 -8.46 -16.86 -1.63
CA ASP A 327 -9.22 -15.66 -2.01
C ASP A 327 -8.39 -14.43 -2.42
N CYS A 328 -7.05 -14.48 -2.29
CA CYS A 328 -6.18 -13.38 -2.73
C CYS A 328 -4.86 -13.89 -3.33
N SER A 329 -3.95 -12.98 -3.67
CA SER A 329 -2.65 -13.34 -4.28
C SER A 329 -1.50 -13.41 -3.28
N LEU A 330 -1.82 -13.45 -1.98
CA LEU A 330 -0.83 -13.60 -0.92
C LEU A 330 -0.45 -15.06 -0.77
N TRP A 331 0.79 -15.27 -0.34
CA TRP A 331 1.38 -16.58 -0.15
C TRP A 331 1.86 -16.70 1.29
N LEU A 332 1.66 -17.86 1.89
CA LEU A 332 2.17 -18.21 3.21
C LEU A 332 3.27 -19.25 3.01
N ARG A 333 4.45 -18.99 3.58
CA ARG A 333 5.53 -19.97 3.68
C ARG A 333 5.53 -20.53 5.09
N VAL A 334 5.28 -21.82 5.19
CA VAL A 334 5.23 -22.55 6.46
C VAL A 334 6.52 -23.33 6.61
N HIS A 335 7.29 -23.02 7.66
CA HIS A 335 8.50 -23.76 8.00
C HIS A 335 8.15 -24.89 8.96
N PHE A 336 8.69 -26.08 8.73
CA PHE A 336 8.50 -27.24 9.58
C PHE A 336 9.76 -28.11 9.60
N ALA A 337 9.96 -28.85 10.68
CA ALA A 337 11.05 -29.81 10.82
C ALA A 337 10.46 -31.19 11.08
N VAL A 338 10.80 -32.16 10.24
CA VAL A 338 10.48 -33.56 10.48
C VAL A 338 11.47 -34.09 11.51
N MET A 339 10.96 -34.48 12.68
CA MET A 339 11.75 -35.19 13.67
C MET A 339 11.72 -36.67 13.30
N ASP A 340 12.78 -37.16 12.64
CA ASP A 340 12.98 -38.59 12.44
C ASP A 340 13.06 -39.24 13.82
N GLY A 341 12.03 -40.01 14.15
CA GLY A 341 11.93 -40.71 15.43
C GLY A 341 12.88 -41.88 15.49
N ASP A 342 14.15 -41.62 15.81
CA ASP A 342 15.07 -42.63 16.31
C ASP A 342 15.38 -42.40 17.80
N GLU A 343 14.88 -43.36 18.58
CA GLU A 343 15.41 -43.85 19.85
C GLU A 343 15.37 -42.92 21.09
N GLU A 344 14.58 -43.37 22.06
CA GLU A 344 14.76 -43.14 23.50
C GLU A 344 16.25 -43.04 23.87
N THR A 345 16.75 -41.81 24.03
CA THR A 345 18.03 -41.58 24.71
C THR A 345 17.74 -40.78 25.98
N GLU A 346 17.35 -41.50 27.03
CA GLU A 346 17.39 -41.05 28.42
C GLU A 346 18.77 -40.49 28.76
N PRO A 347 18.93 -39.22 29.16
CA PRO A 347 20.11 -38.78 29.86
C PRO A 347 19.92 -39.04 31.36
N SER A 348 20.34 -40.22 31.81
CA SER A 348 20.70 -40.41 33.21
C SER A 348 21.98 -39.61 33.50
N ASP A 349 21.90 -38.57 34.32
CA ASP A 349 22.82 -38.42 35.45
C ASP A 349 22.38 -37.29 36.37
N ASN A 350 21.61 -37.73 37.36
CA ASN A 350 21.38 -37.02 38.59
C ASN A 350 22.54 -37.36 39.54
N ALA A 351 23.50 -36.45 39.70
CA ALA A 351 24.55 -36.60 40.70
C ALA A 351 24.76 -35.29 41.47
N SER A 352 24.26 -35.33 42.71
CA SER A 352 24.79 -34.65 43.90
C SER A 352 24.43 -33.17 44.10
N LYS A 353 23.53 -32.88 45.07
CA LYS A 353 23.97 -32.67 46.45
C LYS A 353 22.80 -32.57 47.43
N GLU A 354 22.75 -33.58 48.30
CA GLU A 354 22.09 -33.58 49.59
C GLU A 354 22.87 -32.70 50.59
N LYS A 355 22.15 -32.23 51.61
CA LYS A 355 22.57 -31.71 52.93
C LYS A 355 22.76 -30.20 53.14
N SER A 356 21.85 -29.74 54.00
CA SER A 356 21.97 -28.86 55.17
C SER A 356 21.34 -27.47 55.06
#